data_AF-A0AAE3A1X7-F1
#
_entry.id   AF-A0AAE3A1X7-F1
#
_cell.length_a   1.000
_cell.length_b   1.000
_cell.length_c   1.000
_cell.angle_alpha   90.00
_cell.angle_beta   90.00
_cell.angle_gamma   90.00
#
_symmetry.space_group_name_H-M   'P 1'
#
loop_
_entity.id
_entity.type
_entity.pdbx_description
1 polymer ?
#
loop_
_entity_poly.entity_id
_entity_poly.type
_entity_poly.pdbx_seq_one_letter_code
_entity_poly.pdbx_strand_id
1 'polypeptide(L)'
;MGYIFELEHHQQMILYTEGNEIVGIRLPVRRGGEFLLRTGCLSNLSAVQYRGNIRFVWHSLEHHIILSGTEKVSDRVILSDPVNARLYGGLKLFAREEELWIFYTGKEPADSRFHGYMQKLEAEEGEVRELPETYSSRPVLQPVQLGSSQVLVYGAKGEEKIYRWEGEKLILWKEEDSSGYEEKIRELEEQIICAKEQYEQLRQITMRLQEDGRRMRDYIRDRKKDHRP
;
A
#
# COMPACT_ATOMS: atom_id res chain seq x y z
N MET A 1 6.56 -10.08 -6.77
CA MET A 1 5.70 -9.07 -6.10
C MET A 1 4.57 -8.73 -7.04
N GLY A 2 3.38 -8.38 -6.52
CA GLY A 2 2.22 -8.04 -7.35
C GLY A 2 1.41 -6.89 -6.75
N TYR A 3 0.74 -6.14 -7.61
CA TYR A 3 -0.14 -5.01 -7.30
C TYR A 3 -1.54 -5.32 -7.83
N ILE A 4 -2.57 -4.89 -7.10
CA ILE A 4 -3.97 -5.04 -7.51
C ILE A 4 -4.58 -3.64 -7.57
N PHE A 5 -5.22 -3.32 -8.69
CA PHE A 5 -5.87 -2.05 -8.93
C PHE A 5 -7.33 -2.28 -9.30
N GLU A 6 -8.21 -1.43 -8.78
CA GLU A 6 -9.59 -1.35 -9.25
C GLU A 6 -9.67 -0.35 -10.41
N LEU A 7 -10.22 -0.82 -11.52
CA LEU A 7 -10.50 -0.05 -12.72
C LEU A 7 -12.00 0.27 -12.79
N GLU A 8 -12.36 1.13 -13.73
CA GLU A 8 -13.77 1.43 -14.00
C GLU A 8 -14.58 0.16 -14.34
N HIS A 9 -15.89 0.22 -14.14
CA HIS A 9 -16.83 -0.86 -14.47
C HIS A 9 -16.57 -2.19 -13.72
N HIS A 10 -16.10 -2.12 -12.47
CA HIS A 10 -15.78 -3.27 -11.61
C HIS A 10 -14.75 -4.24 -12.22
N GLN A 11 -13.87 -3.73 -13.07
CA GLN A 11 -12.72 -4.47 -13.55
C GLN A 11 -11.57 -4.34 -12.55
N GLN A 12 -10.74 -5.37 -12.45
CA GLN A 12 -9.51 -5.29 -11.68
C GLN A 12 -8.31 -5.56 -12.57
N MET A 13 -7.19 -4.92 -12.28
CA MET A 13 -5.93 -5.20 -12.93
C MET A 13 -4.90 -5.64 -11.91
N ILE A 14 -4.35 -6.82 -12.14
CA ILE A 14 -3.22 -7.35 -11.37
C ILE A 14 -1.95 -7.10 -12.19
N LEU A 15 -0.93 -6.54 -11.57
CA LEU A 15 0.36 -6.27 -12.21
C LEU A 15 1.47 -6.92 -11.38
N TYR A 16 2.23 -7.82 -11.98
CA TYR A 16 3.27 -8.59 -11.28
C TYR A 16 4.49 -8.83 -12.17
N THR A 17 5.55 -9.32 -11.56
CA THR A 17 6.76 -9.74 -12.27
C THR A 17 6.86 -11.25 -12.33
N GLU A 18 7.15 -11.79 -13.50
CA GLU A 18 7.46 -13.21 -13.72
C GLU A 18 8.83 -13.32 -14.41
N GLY A 19 9.83 -13.82 -13.68
CA GLY A 19 11.23 -13.76 -14.15
C GLY A 19 11.65 -12.31 -14.46
N ASN A 20 12.02 -12.06 -15.70
CA ASN A 20 12.41 -10.74 -16.20
C ASN A 20 11.27 -9.99 -16.92
N GLU A 21 10.03 -10.45 -16.76
CA GLU A 21 8.87 -9.91 -17.44
C GLU A 21 7.95 -9.20 -16.45
N ILE A 22 7.29 -8.14 -16.93
CA ILE A 22 6.21 -7.45 -16.23
C ILE A 22 4.92 -7.85 -16.94
N VAL A 23 4.01 -8.44 -16.19
CA VAL A 23 2.78 -9.03 -16.71
C VAL A 23 1.57 -8.35 -16.07
N GLY A 24 0.54 -8.11 -16.88
CA GLY A 24 -0.75 -7.61 -16.45
C GLY A 24 -1.85 -8.65 -16.66
N ILE A 25 -2.73 -8.83 -15.67
CA ILE A 25 -3.96 -9.63 -15.79
C ILE A 25 -5.16 -8.70 -15.59
N ARG A 26 -6.10 -8.70 -16.53
CA ARG A 26 -7.38 -8.01 -16.37
C ARG A 26 -8.48 -8.98 -15.95
N LEU A 27 -9.15 -8.68 -14.85
CA LEU A 27 -10.29 -9.42 -14.32
C LEU A 27 -11.61 -8.71 -14.65
N PRO A 28 -12.67 -9.46 -15.00
CA PRO A 28 -12.69 -10.92 -15.14
C PRO A 28 -11.92 -11.38 -16.39
N VAL A 29 -11.15 -12.46 -16.27
CA VAL A 29 -10.24 -12.99 -17.33
C VAL A 29 -10.94 -13.15 -18.68
N ARG A 30 -12.23 -13.50 -18.66
CA ARG A 30 -13.11 -13.65 -19.84
C ARG A 30 -13.16 -12.41 -20.74
N ARG A 31 -12.82 -11.22 -20.23
CA ARG A 31 -12.86 -9.94 -20.97
C ARG A 31 -11.49 -9.37 -21.33
N GLY A 32 -10.39 -9.86 -20.75
CA GLY A 32 -9.11 -9.15 -20.83
C GLY A 32 -7.83 -9.98 -20.79
N GLY A 33 -7.91 -11.24 -20.32
CA GLY A 33 -6.75 -12.15 -20.32
C GLY A 33 -5.52 -11.65 -19.56
N GLU A 34 -4.45 -12.42 -19.73
CA GLU A 34 -3.09 -12.08 -19.33
C GLU A 34 -2.37 -11.46 -20.53
N PHE A 35 -1.57 -10.42 -20.30
CA PHE A 35 -0.79 -9.77 -21.34
C PHE A 35 0.57 -9.31 -20.81
N LEU A 36 1.59 -9.54 -21.63
CA LEU A 36 2.94 -9.07 -21.40
C LEU A 36 2.99 -7.54 -21.56
N LEU A 37 3.42 -6.85 -20.51
CA LEU A 37 3.62 -5.41 -20.53
C LEU A 37 5.03 -5.08 -21.01
N ARG A 38 6.06 -5.59 -20.33
CA ARG A 38 7.48 -5.29 -20.63
C ARG A 38 8.37 -6.48 -20.34
N THR A 39 9.53 -6.51 -21.00
CA THR A 39 10.59 -7.50 -20.84
C THR A 39 11.87 -6.84 -20.36
N GLY A 40 12.77 -7.61 -19.74
CA GLY A 40 14.05 -7.10 -19.28
C GLY A 40 13.96 -6.34 -17.96
N CYS A 41 12.96 -6.64 -17.13
CA CYS A 41 12.89 -6.16 -15.76
C CYS A 41 13.87 -6.94 -14.89
N LEU A 42 14.84 -6.24 -14.30
CA LEU A 42 15.80 -6.83 -13.36
C LEU A 42 15.15 -7.04 -11.98
N SER A 43 14.53 -6.00 -11.42
CA SER A 43 13.95 -6.01 -10.07
C SER A 43 13.17 -4.73 -9.75
N ASN A 44 12.61 -4.63 -8.53
CA ASN A 44 12.06 -3.39 -7.95
C ASN A 44 10.92 -2.75 -8.75
N LEU A 45 9.87 -3.52 -9.01
CA LEU A 45 8.62 -3.01 -9.56
C LEU A 45 7.85 -2.22 -8.49
N SER A 46 7.42 -1.00 -8.82
CA SER A 46 6.46 -0.23 -8.01
C SER A 46 5.41 0.42 -8.89
N ALA A 47 4.14 0.26 -8.55
CA ALA A 47 3.03 0.74 -9.36
C ALA A 47 2.01 1.53 -8.53
N VAL A 48 1.37 2.52 -9.17
CA VAL A 48 0.32 3.35 -8.57
C VAL A 48 -0.73 3.70 -9.63
N GLN A 49 -1.98 3.91 -9.18
CA GLN A 49 -3.02 4.49 -10.03
C GLN A 49 -2.87 6.02 -10.04
N TYR A 50 -2.87 6.61 -11.22
CA TYR A 50 -2.63 8.02 -11.43
C TYR A 50 -3.41 8.52 -12.65
N ARG A 51 -4.27 9.54 -12.44
CA ARG A 51 -5.17 10.12 -13.46
C ARG A 51 -5.92 9.07 -14.29
N GLY A 52 -6.53 8.09 -13.62
CA GLY A 52 -7.30 7.02 -14.26
C GLY A 52 -6.48 5.92 -14.94
N ASN A 53 -5.16 6.05 -14.99
CA ASN A 53 -4.24 5.08 -15.58
C ASN A 53 -3.35 4.44 -14.53
N ILE A 54 -2.78 3.27 -14.83
CA ILE A 54 -1.77 2.65 -13.97
C ILE A 54 -0.39 3.05 -14.50
N ARG A 55 0.40 3.69 -13.63
CA ARG A 55 1.80 4.01 -13.86
C ARG A 55 2.66 3.10 -12.99
N PHE A 56 3.79 2.67 -13.52
CA PHE A 56 4.73 1.84 -12.79
C PHE A 56 6.17 2.19 -13.13
N VAL A 57 7.03 2.06 -12.13
CA VAL A 57 8.47 2.21 -12.26
C VAL A 57 9.11 0.85 -12.05
N TRP A 58 10.14 0.58 -12.83
CA TRP A 58 10.88 -0.67 -12.80
C TRP A 58 12.35 -0.46 -13.15
N HIS A 59 13.19 -1.38 -12.69
CA HIS A 59 14.61 -1.39 -12.98
C HIS A 59 14.88 -2.32 -14.16
N SER A 60 15.45 -1.81 -15.25
CA SER A 60 15.80 -2.60 -16.42
C SER A 60 17.11 -3.39 -16.21
N LEU A 61 17.34 -4.40 -17.04
CA LEU A 61 18.62 -5.12 -17.14
C LEU A 61 19.78 -4.23 -17.57
N GLU A 62 19.50 -3.11 -18.23
CA GLU A 62 20.49 -2.09 -18.62
C GLU A 62 20.76 -1.06 -17.50
N HIS A 63 20.28 -1.35 -16.29
CA HIS A 63 20.43 -0.49 -15.11
C HIS A 63 19.78 0.89 -15.25
N HIS A 64 18.66 0.95 -15.98
CA HIS A 64 17.84 2.15 -16.08
C HIS A 64 16.60 2.03 -15.20
N ILE A 65 16.21 3.14 -14.58
CA ILE A 65 14.92 3.25 -13.89
C ILE A 65 13.95 3.89 -14.87
N ILE A 66 12.95 3.13 -15.28
CA ILE A 66 12.01 3.48 -16.33
C ILE A 66 10.63 3.70 -15.72
N LEU A 67 10.01 4.84 -16.02
CA LEU A 67 8.60 5.07 -15.81
C LEU A 67 7.84 4.57 -17.03
N SER A 68 6.88 3.68 -16.79
CA SER A 68 6.01 3.13 -17.81
C SER A 68 4.55 3.30 -17.39
N GLY A 69 3.67 3.30 -18.38
CA GLY A 69 2.24 3.05 -18.20
C GLY A 69 1.87 1.69 -18.77
N THR A 70 0.61 1.30 -18.57
CA THR A 70 0.03 0.08 -19.16
C THR A 70 -0.10 0.14 -20.68
N GLU A 71 0.03 1.33 -21.26
CA GLU A 71 0.08 1.56 -22.70
C GLU A 71 1.48 1.28 -23.28
N LYS A 72 1.54 0.80 -24.52
CA LYS A 72 2.80 0.37 -25.18
C LYS A 72 3.82 1.50 -25.45
N VAL A 73 3.42 2.77 -25.47
CA VAL A 73 4.26 3.90 -25.93
C VAL A 73 4.69 4.84 -24.78
N SER A 74 4.47 4.43 -23.54
CA SER A 74 4.55 5.34 -22.39
C SER A 74 5.85 5.26 -21.59
N ASP A 75 6.93 4.74 -22.18
CA ASP A 75 8.19 4.53 -21.49
C ASP A 75 9.05 5.80 -21.50
N ARG A 76 9.45 6.25 -20.31
CA ARG A 76 10.37 7.35 -20.09
C ARG A 76 11.46 6.90 -19.14
N VAL A 77 12.72 7.05 -19.54
CA VAL A 77 13.85 6.84 -18.63
C VAL A 77 13.88 8.00 -17.63
N ILE A 78 13.82 7.69 -16.34
CA ILE A 78 13.89 8.68 -15.25
C ILE A 78 15.34 8.83 -14.80
N LEU A 79 16.00 7.69 -14.57
CA LEU A 79 17.39 7.64 -14.14
C LEU A 79 18.11 6.66 -15.07
N SER A 80 19.13 7.16 -15.75
CA SER A 80 20.11 6.36 -16.45
C SER A 80 21.44 6.54 -15.73
N ASP A 81 22.01 5.46 -15.20
CA ASP A 81 23.41 5.48 -14.81
C ASP A 81 24.24 4.96 -15.98
N PRO A 82 25.05 5.79 -16.65
CA PRO A 82 25.85 5.33 -17.77
C PRO A 82 26.96 4.35 -17.36
N VAL A 83 27.27 4.16 -16.06
CA VAL A 83 28.50 3.48 -15.63
C VAL A 83 28.34 2.50 -14.44
N ASN A 84 27.12 2.10 -14.05
CA ASN A 84 26.89 1.22 -12.87
C ASN A 84 27.44 1.77 -11.54
N ALA A 85 27.62 3.09 -11.41
CA ALA A 85 28.21 3.63 -10.20
C ALA A 85 27.22 3.56 -9.02
N ARG A 86 25.96 3.92 -9.22
CA ARG A 86 25.00 4.05 -8.12
C ARG A 86 24.19 2.78 -7.95
N LEU A 87 24.26 2.19 -6.75
CA LEU A 87 23.44 1.06 -6.34
C LEU A 87 22.02 1.52 -5.98
N TYR A 88 21.21 1.80 -7.00
CA TYR A 88 19.81 2.18 -6.80
C TYR A 88 18.96 1.02 -6.25
N GLY A 89 17.96 1.36 -5.45
CA GLY A 89 16.95 0.40 -5.02
C GLY A 89 15.91 1.00 -4.09
N GLY A 90 15.03 0.17 -3.54
CA GLY A 90 13.94 0.66 -2.69
C GLY A 90 12.97 1.58 -3.44
N LEU A 91 12.77 1.34 -4.75
CA LEU A 91 11.92 2.16 -5.61
C LEU A 91 10.48 2.14 -5.10
N LYS A 92 9.92 3.32 -4.87
CA LYS A 92 8.51 3.52 -4.53
C LYS A 92 7.92 4.64 -5.38
N LEU A 93 6.94 4.29 -6.19
CA LEU A 93 6.13 5.24 -6.93
C LEU A 93 4.96 5.68 -6.06
N PHE A 94 4.67 6.97 -6.03
CA PHE A 94 3.63 7.54 -5.20
C PHE A 94 2.87 8.64 -5.94
N ALA A 95 1.55 8.58 -5.89
CA ALA A 95 0.66 9.60 -6.44
C ALA A 95 0.12 10.46 -5.30
N ARG A 96 0.33 11.77 -5.40
CA ARG A 96 -0.15 12.76 -4.44
C ARG A 96 -0.91 13.84 -5.17
N GLU A 97 -2.20 13.99 -4.84
CA GLU A 97 -3.07 14.97 -5.50
C GLU A 97 -3.02 14.76 -7.03
N GLU A 98 -2.57 15.76 -7.80
CA GLU A 98 -2.37 15.66 -9.24
C GLU A 98 -0.92 15.40 -9.66
N GLU A 99 -0.03 15.10 -8.71
CA GLU A 99 1.40 14.97 -8.93
C GLU A 99 1.89 13.52 -8.77
N LEU A 100 2.91 13.17 -9.56
CA LEU A 100 3.56 11.86 -9.49
C LEU A 100 4.99 12.01 -8.95
N TRP A 101 5.29 11.24 -7.91
CA TRP A 101 6.55 11.27 -7.19
C TRP A 101 7.21 9.90 -7.20
N ILE A 102 8.53 9.86 -7.36
CA ILE A 102 9.34 8.68 -7.11
C ILE A 102 10.20 8.89 -5.89
N PHE A 103 10.29 7.85 -5.07
CA PHE A 103 11.27 7.73 -4.02
C PHE A 103 12.19 6.56 -4.29
N TYR A 104 13.47 6.73 -4.00
CA TYR A 104 14.46 5.69 -4.18
C TYR A 104 15.63 5.88 -3.22
N THR A 105 16.37 4.81 -3.00
CA THR A 105 17.64 4.83 -2.30
C THR A 105 18.76 4.70 -3.30
N GLY A 106 19.85 5.43 -3.09
CA GLY A 106 21.07 5.36 -3.88
C GLY A 106 22.28 5.25 -2.96
N LYS A 107 23.32 4.58 -3.45
CA LYS A 107 24.62 4.53 -2.80
C LYS A 107 25.67 4.67 -3.89
N GLU A 108 26.52 5.68 -3.77
CA GLU A 108 27.67 5.82 -4.67
C GLU A 108 28.71 4.73 -4.37
N PRO A 109 29.52 4.28 -5.34
CA PRO A 109 30.50 3.22 -5.10
C PRO A 109 31.57 3.68 -4.11
N ALA A 110 31.90 4.96 -4.14
CA ALA A 110 32.89 5.58 -3.27
C ALA A 110 32.36 5.85 -1.86
N ASP A 111 31.04 5.88 -1.68
CA ASP A 111 30.42 6.10 -0.38
C ASP A 111 30.10 4.76 0.30
N SER A 112 30.26 4.72 1.62
CA SER A 112 29.85 3.59 2.45
C SER A 112 28.37 3.63 2.81
N ARG A 113 27.73 4.80 2.70
CA ARG A 113 26.37 5.07 3.17
C ARG A 113 25.34 5.10 2.05
N PHE A 114 24.11 4.76 2.41
CA PHE A 114 22.92 4.89 1.59
C PHE A 114 22.27 6.23 1.85
N HIS A 115 21.82 6.85 0.76
CA HIS A 115 21.08 8.09 0.73
C HIS A 115 19.67 7.82 0.19
N GLY A 116 18.68 8.53 0.73
CA GLY A 116 17.32 8.54 0.21
C GLY A 116 17.11 9.73 -0.71
N TYR A 117 16.33 9.55 -1.76
CA TYR A 117 16.03 10.58 -2.74
C TYR A 117 14.53 10.61 -3.02
N MET A 118 14.03 11.80 -3.32
CA MET A 118 12.68 12.04 -3.83
C MET A 118 12.75 12.93 -5.07
N GLN A 119 11.92 12.63 -6.07
CA GLN A 119 11.86 13.42 -7.30
C GLN A 119 10.42 13.47 -7.82
N LYS A 120 10.02 14.65 -8.31
CA LYS A 120 8.75 14.86 -9.01
C LYS A 120 8.91 14.46 -10.48
N LEU A 121 8.03 13.62 -11.00
CA LEU A 121 8.17 13.01 -12.33
C LEU A 121 7.49 13.79 -13.47
N GLU A 122 6.59 14.72 -13.16
CA GLU A 122 5.86 15.48 -14.18
C GLU A 122 6.68 16.61 -14.84
N ALA A 123 7.72 17.10 -14.18
CA ALA A 123 8.63 18.08 -14.78
C ALA A 123 9.66 17.37 -15.68
N GLU A 124 9.98 17.97 -16.83
CA GLU A 124 11.06 17.47 -17.71
C GLU A 124 12.40 17.43 -16.98
N GLU A 125 12.63 18.39 -16.08
CA GLU A 125 13.77 18.50 -15.15
C GLU A 125 13.28 18.54 -13.69
N GLY A 126 12.55 17.50 -13.25
CA GLY A 126 12.18 17.42 -11.84
C GLY A 126 13.40 17.46 -10.94
N GLU A 127 13.51 18.46 -10.06
CA GLU A 127 14.60 18.58 -9.09
C GLU A 127 14.67 17.33 -8.22
N VAL A 128 15.82 16.68 -8.23
CA VAL A 128 16.13 15.59 -7.30
C VAL A 128 16.41 16.20 -5.94
N ARG A 129 15.67 15.77 -4.92
CA ARG A 129 15.87 16.19 -3.53
C ARG A 129 16.35 15.04 -2.69
N GLU A 130 17.36 15.31 -1.87
CA GLU A 130 17.87 14.37 -0.90
C GLU A 130 16.98 14.34 0.35
N LEU A 131 16.66 13.13 0.80
CA LEU A 131 15.99 12.90 2.07
C LEU A 131 16.99 13.13 3.22
N PRO A 132 16.52 13.54 4.41
CA PRO A 132 17.41 13.78 5.55
C PRO A 132 18.11 12.50 5.99
N GLU A 133 19.28 12.61 6.63
CA GLU A 133 20.06 11.48 7.17
C GLU A 133 20.61 10.49 6.13
N THR A 134 21.64 9.77 6.55
CA THR A 134 22.37 8.77 5.75
C THR A 134 22.53 7.50 6.57
N TYR A 135 22.41 6.33 5.95
CA TYR A 135 22.38 5.06 6.68
C TYR A 135 23.49 4.12 6.23
N SER A 136 24.02 3.31 7.15
CA SER A 136 25.03 2.28 6.83
C SER A 136 24.43 1.10 6.05
N SER A 137 23.13 0.85 6.22
CA SER A 137 22.36 -0.15 5.48
C SER A 137 21.26 0.52 4.66
N ARG A 138 20.65 -0.20 3.70
CA ARG A 138 19.59 0.36 2.87
C ARG A 138 18.39 0.74 3.76
N PRO A 139 17.99 2.02 3.82
CA PRO A 139 16.90 2.44 4.66
C PRO A 139 15.57 1.90 4.13
N VAL A 140 14.62 1.73 5.05
CA VAL A 140 13.22 1.54 4.71
C VAL A 140 12.72 2.83 4.10
N LEU A 141 12.02 2.70 2.98
CA LEU A 141 11.41 3.80 2.28
C LEU A 141 10.00 3.35 1.88
N GLN A 142 8.99 3.93 2.51
CA GLN A 142 7.61 3.55 2.30
C GLN A 142 6.67 4.75 2.42
N PRO A 143 6.13 5.26 1.31
CA PRO A 143 5.05 6.22 1.36
C PRO A 143 3.76 5.51 1.79
N VAL A 144 3.02 6.12 2.72
CA VAL A 144 1.81 5.56 3.33
C VAL A 144 0.72 6.63 3.37
N GLN A 145 -0.52 6.21 3.08
CA GLN A 145 -1.71 6.99 3.34
C GLN A 145 -2.18 6.70 4.78
N LEU A 146 -2.09 7.67 5.68
CA LEU A 146 -2.60 7.62 7.05
C LEU A 146 -3.87 8.47 7.14
N GLY A 147 -5.03 7.83 6.98
CA GLY A 147 -6.33 8.52 6.95
C GLY A 147 -6.38 9.55 5.82
N SER A 148 -6.63 10.81 6.15
CA SER A 148 -6.61 11.93 5.18
C SER A 148 -5.21 12.47 4.86
N SER A 149 -4.18 12.05 5.61
CA SER A 149 -2.82 12.56 5.46
C SER A 149 -1.92 11.56 4.74
N GLN A 150 -1.04 12.09 3.90
CA GLN A 150 0.02 11.32 3.26
C GLN A 150 1.31 11.51 4.04
N VAL A 151 2.04 10.43 4.30
CA VAL A 151 3.31 10.46 5.03
C VAL A 151 4.35 9.56 4.35
N LEU A 152 5.62 9.80 4.66
CA LEU A 152 6.72 8.92 4.29
C LEU A 152 7.30 8.29 5.55
N VAL A 153 7.32 6.96 5.61
CA VAL A 153 8.09 6.21 6.60
C VAL A 153 9.50 6.02 6.04
N TYR A 154 10.49 6.57 6.71
CA TYR A 154 11.88 6.56 6.26
C TYR A 154 12.86 6.44 7.44
N GLY A 155 13.81 5.51 7.33
CA GLY A 155 14.84 5.31 8.34
C GLY A 155 15.53 3.96 8.25
N ALA A 156 16.44 3.68 9.18
CA ALA A 156 17.01 2.34 9.31
C ALA A 156 15.92 1.35 9.71
N LYS A 157 16.06 0.10 9.31
CA LYS A 157 15.09 -0.95 9.65
C LYS A 157 14.99 -1.11 11.17
N GLY A 158 13.82 -0.87 11.75
CA GLY A 158 13.56 -0.87 13.19
C GLY A 158 13.75 0.49 13.89
N GLU A 159 14.23 1.51 13.18
CA GLU A 159 14.38 2.89 13.66
C GLU A 159 13.77 3.87 12.63
N GLU A 160 12.64 3.47 12.04
CA GLU A 160 11.96 4.27 11.03
C GLU A 160 11.28 5.50 11.65
N LYS A 161 11.44 6.64 10.97
CA LYS A 161 10.78 7.90 11.34
C LYS A 161 9.66 8.21 10.36
N ILE A 162 8.64 8.92 10.83
CA ILE A 162 7.54 9.36 9.97
C ILE A 162 7.77 10.82 9.58
N TYR A 163 7.72 11.08 8.29
CA TYR A 163 7.82 12.40 7.71
C TYR A 163 6.47 12.81 7.10
N ARG A 164 6.02 14.01 7.43
CA ARG A 164 4.82 14.63 6.85
C ARG A 164 5.25 15.58 5.73
N TRP A 165 4.40 15.71 4.73
CA TRP A 165 4.55 16.74 3.71
C TRP A 165 4.18 18.13 4.22
N GLU A 166 5.05 19.10 3.96
CA GLU A 166 4.77 20.53 4.05
C GLU A 166 5.12 21.16 2.69
N GLY A 167 4.09 21.38 1.86
CA GLY A 167 4.27 21.70 0.45
C GLY A 167 5.00 20.57 -0.28
N GLU A 168 6.14 20.89 -0.89
CA GLU A 168 7.03 19.93 -1.58
C GLU A 168 8.20 19.43 -0.69
N LYS A 169 8.20 19.76 0.60
CA LYS A 169 9.23 19.33 1.56
C LYS A 169 8.67 18.26 2.49
N LEU A 170 9.56 17.45 3.03
CA LEU A 170 9.27 16.46 4.06
C LEU A 170 9.83 16.93 5.39
N ILE A 171 8.97 16.95 6.41
CA ILE A 171 9.31 17.39 7.76
C ILE A 171 9.08 16.23 8.71
N LEU A 172 10.03 16.02 9.61
CA LEU A 172 9.91 15.01 10.64
C LEU A 172 8.64 15.28 11.45
N TRP A 173 7.72 14.32 11.44
CA TRP A 173 6.56 14.37 12.29
C TRP A 173 7.02 14.01 13.69
N LYS A 174 7.38 15.02 14.49
CA LYS A 174 7.81 14.83 15.87
C LYS A 174 6.71 14.14 16.66
N GLU A 175 7.04 12.99 17.25
CA GLU A 175 6.34 12.41 18.39
C GLU A 175 6.52 13.27 19.64
N GLU A 176 5.97 14.49 19.66
CA GLU A 176 5.83 15.22 20.94
C GLU A 176 4.49 14.93 21.63
N ASP A 177 3.64 14.05 21.08
CA ASP A 177 2.32 13.72 21.65
C ASP A 177 1.96 12.21 21.68
N SER A 178 2.91 11.29 21.51
CA SER A 178 2.61 9.83 21.54
C SER A 178 2.00 9.37 22.87
N SER A 179 2.30 10.07 23.97
CA SER A 179 1.69 9.82 25.29
C SER A 179 0.16 9.97 25.29
N GLY A 180 -0.38 10.97 24.57
CA GLY A 180 -1.82 11.22 24.56
C GLY A 180 -2.59 10.23 23.67
N TYR A 181 -1.96 9.76 22.59
CA TYR A 181 -2.57 8.77 21.71
C TYR A 181 -2.52 7.36 22.31
N GLU A 182 -1.44 6.99 23.01
CA GLU A 182 -1.37 5.71 23.73
C GLU A 182 -2.42 5.59 24.83
N GLU A 183 -2.67 6.68 25.57
CA GLU A 183 -3.71 6.72 26.61
C GLU A 183 -5.10 6.57 25.99
N LYS A 184 -5.36 7.26 24.87
CA LYS A 184 -6.62 7.17 24.14
C LYS A 184 -6.84 5.81 23.47
N ILE A 185 -5.78 5.17 22.98
CA ILE A 185 -5.83 3.79 22.47
C ILE A 185 -6.22 2.84 23.60
N ARG A 186 -5.62 2.99 24.79
CA ARG A 186 -5.93 2.17 25.97
C ARG A 186 -7.38 2.32 26.43
N GLU A 187 -7.89 3.56 26.49
CA GLU A 187 -9.30 3.82 26.80
C GLU A 187 -10.24 3.18 25.78
N LEU A 188 -9.90 3.25 24.49
CA LEU A 188 -10.70 2.61 23.43
C LEU A 188 -10.63 1.08 23.49
N GLU A 189 -9.49 0.50 23.83
CA GLU A 189 -9.33 -0.94 24.05
C GLU A 189 -10.17 -1.43 25.23
N GLU A 190 -10.20 -0.69 26.34
CA GLU A 190 -11.07 -0.99 27.49
C GLU A 190 -12.55 -0.89 27.12
N GLN A 191 -12.96 0.14 26.37
CA GLN A 191 -14.34 0.27 25.89
C GLN A 191 -14.75 -0.90 24.98
N ILE A 192 -13.84 -1.39 24.13
CA ILE A 192 -14.09 -2.56 23.27
C ILE A 192 -14.29 -3.82 24.12
N ILE A 193 -13.50 -4.00 25.19
CA ILE A 193 -13.67 -5.13 26.10
C ILE A 193 -15.05 -5.08 26.77
N CYS A 194 -15.45 -3.94 27.32
CA CYS A 194 -16.77 -3.77 27.93
C CYS A 194 -17.90 -3.99 26.91
N ALA A 195 -17.78 -3.49 25.68
CA ALA A 195 -18.77 -3.69 24.63
C ALA A 195 -18.89 -5.17 24.23
N LYS A 196 -17.77 -5.91 24.18
CA LYS A 196 -17.77 -7.36 23.92
C LYS A 196 -18.50 -8.13 25.01
N GLU A 197 -18.30 -7.77 26.28
CA GLU A 197 -19.00 -8.41 27.40
C GLU A 197 -20.52 -8.17 27.34
N GLN A 198 -20.94 -6.94 27.05
CA GLN A 198 -22.36 -6.61 26.86
C GLN A 198 -22.97 -7.39 25.68
N TYR A 199 -22.22 -7.52 24.58
CA TYR A 199 -22.66 -8.30 23.43
C TYR A 199 -22.82 -9.79 23.76
N GLU A 200 -21.91 -10.38 24.55
CA GLU A 200 -22.01 -11.77 24.98
C GLU A 200 -23.21 -11.99 25.92
N GLN A 201 -23.51 -11.04 26.81
CA GLN A 201 -24.72 -11.11 27.65
C GLN A 201 -26.00 -11.08 26.80
N LEU A 202 -26.09 -10.19 25.82
CA LEU A 202 -27.21 -10.12 24.88
C LEU A 202 -27.35 -11.41 24.05
N ARG A 203 -26.23 -12.00 23.65
CA ARG A 203 -26.21 -13.30 22.96
C ARG A 203 -26.78 -14.42 23.82
N GLN A 204 -26.40 -14.50 25.09
CA GLN A 204 -26.94 -15.50 26.03
C GLN A 204 -28.45 -15.34 26.25
N ILE A 205 -28.93 -14.10 26.41
CA ILE A 205 -30.36 -13.80 26.54
C ILE A 205 -31.10 -14.23 25.27
N THR A 206 -30.55 -13.91 24.09
CA THR A 206 -31.14 -14.29 22.80
C THR A 206 -31.23 -15.80 22.64
N MET A 207 -30.20 -16.55 23.04
CA MET A 207 -30.22 -18.01 23.03
C MET A 207 -31.32 -18.58 23.92
N ARG A 208 -31.48 -18.07 25.14
CA ARG A 208 -32.55 -18.49 26.07
C ARG A 208 -33.94 -18.21 25.50
N LEU A 209 -34.16 -17.02 24.94
CA LEU A 209 -35.42 -16.66 24.28
C LEU A 209 -35.72 -17.55 23.06
N GLN A 210 -34.70 -17.93 22.29
CA GLN A 210 -34.87 -18.88 21.18
C GLN A 210 -35.24 -20.28 21.67
N GLU A 211 -34.63 -20.78 22.74
CA GLU A 211 -34.96 -22.06 23.34
C GLU A 211 -36.38 -22.08 23.91
N ASP A 212 -36.77 -21.04 24.65
CA ASP A 212 -38.12 -20.90 25.18
C ASP A 212 -39.16 -20.77 24.05
N GLY A 213 -38.84 -20.04 22.99
CA GLY A 213 -39.66 -19.97 21.79
C GLY A 213 -39.79 -21.32 21.06
N ARG A 214 -38.74 -22.17 21.07
CA ARG A 214 -38.83 -23.56 20.56
C ARG A 214 -39.73 -24.40 21.46
N ARG A 215 -39.52 -24.38 22.78
CA ARG A 215 -40.34 -25.12 23.75
C ARG A 215 -41.82 -24.75 23.66
N MET A 216 -42.14 -23.47 23.54
CA MET A 216 -43.51 -22.99 23.40
C MET A 216 -44.14 -23.46 22.07
N ARG A 217 -43.39 -23.45 20.96
CA ARG A 217 -43.86 -24.01 19.68
C ARG A 217 -44.11 -25.50 19.75
N ASP A 218 -43.23 -26.25 20.39
CA ASP A 218 -43.40 -27.70 20.58
C ASP A 218 -44.64 -27.98 21.46
N TYR A 219 -44.81 -27.24 22.56
CA TYR A 219 -46.00 -27.33 23.43
C TYR A 219 -47.30 -27.06 22.67
N ILE A 220 -47.35 -25.98 21.86
CA ILE A 220 -48.52 -25.64 21.04
C ILE A 220 -48.78 -26.72 19.97
N ARG A 221 -47.72 -27.26 19.35
CA ARG A 221 -47.82 -28.31 18.34
C ARG A 221 -48.41 -29.59 18.92
N ASP A 222 -47.94 -29.99 20.11
CA ASP A 222 -48.38 -31.22 20.76
C ASP A 222 -49.83 -31.09 21.25
N ARG A 223 -50.22 -29.93 21.81
CA ARG A 223 -51.64 -29.64 22.12
C ARG A 223 -52.57 -29.71 20.90
N LYS A 224 -52.09 -29.29 19.72
CA LYS A 224 -52.85 -29.37 18.47
C LYS A 224 -52.94 -30.79 17.89
N LYS A 225 -52.04 -31.71 18.26
CA LYS A 225 -52.13 -33.12 17.91
C LYS A 225 -53.16 -33.86 18.76
N ASP A 226 -53.25 -33.53 20.05
CA ASP A 226 -54.23 -34.12 20.97
C ASP A 226 -55.69 -33.67 20.69
N HIS A 227 -55.88 -32.62 19.90
CA HIS A 227 -57.20 -32.09 19.49
C HIS A 227 -57.56 -32.39 18.03
N ARG A 228 -56.94 -33.39 17.40
CA ARG A 228 -57.45 -33.91 16.11
C ARG A 228 -58.67 -34.82 16.39
N PRO A 229 -59.85 -34.55 15.80
CA PRO A 229 -60.98 -35.46 15.85
C PRO A 229 -60.70 -36.78 15.09
#